data_AF-A0A0M9WMY3-F1
#
_entry.id   AF-A0A0M9WMY3-F1
#
_cell.length_a   1.000
_cell.length_b   1.000
_cell.length_c   1.000
_cell.angle_alpha   90.00
_cell.angle_beta   90.00
_cell.angle_gamma   90.00
#
_symmetry.space_group_name_H-M   'P 1'
#
loop_
_entity.id
_entity.type
_entity.pdbx_description
1 polymer ?
#
loop_
_entity_poly.entity_id
_entity_poly.type
_entity_poly.pdbx_seq_one_letter_code
_entity_poly.pdbx_strand_id
1 'polypeptide(L)'
;LNDTAVELGGSLGIAVLGSVLATAYQREISAFLAGLPLANLDGPMAAQADTAVAAAGDSVGGAAVVAEELAKNPFAASYAQPLLDASADAFSRAITSASLVGGVALAVGAVVVTAVLPPRR
;
A
#
# COMPACT_ATOMS: atom_id res chain seq x y z
N LEU A 1 25.39 -14.17 18.59
CA LEU A 1 25.14 -12.71 18.63
C LEU A 1 24.85 -12.12 17.25
N ASN A 2 25.46 -12.62 16.16
CA ASN A 2 25.20 -12.11 14.80
C ASN A 2 23.84 -12.54 14.22
N ASP A 3 23.39 -13.78 14.45
CA ASP A 3 22.14 -14.27 13.85
C ASP A 3 20.89 -13.50 14.31
N THR A 4 20.77 -13.24 15.61
CA THR A 4 19.66 -12.43 16.15
C THR A 4 19.66 -11.02 15.58
N ALA A 5 20.82 -10.41 15.34
CA ALA A 5 20.90 -9.07 14.75
C ALA A 5 20.49 -9.07 13.27
N VAL A 6 20.84 -10.13 12.53
CA VAL A 6 20.44 -10.30 11.12
C VAL A 6 18.95 -10.61 11.00
N GLU A 7 18.40 -11.49 11.83
CA GLU A 7 16.97 -11.84 11.85
C GLU A 7 16.10 -10.65 12.29
N LEU A 8 16.48 -9.93 13.35
CA LEU A 8 15.79 -8.72 13.80
C LEU A 8 15.92 -7.59 12.77
N GLY A 9 17.10 -7.39 12.19
CA GLY A 9 17.31 -6.39 11.15
C GLY A 9 16.49 -6.68 9.89
N GLY A 10 16.41 -7.93 9.46
CA GLY A 10 15.63 -8.36 8.31
C GLY A 10 14.12 -8.18 8.51
N SER A 11 13.59 -8.63 9.66
CA SER A 11 12.16 -8.47 9.97
C SER A 11 11.76 -7.00 10.16
N LEU A 12 12.61 -6.19 10.81
CA LEU A 12 12.38 -4.75 10.95
C LEU A 12 12.42 -4.04 9.59
N GLY A 13 13.37 -4.40 8.71
CA GLY A 13 13.44 -3.88 7.35
C GLY A 13 12.17 -4.16 6.55
N ILE A 14 11.69 -5.41 6.58
CA ILE A 14 10.44 -5.81 5.92
C ILE A 14 9.24 -5.04 6.50
N ALA A 15 9.15 -4.91 7.83
CA ALA A 15 8.05 -4.22 8.48
C ALA A 15 7.99 -2.72 8.13
N VAL A 16 9.15 -2.05 8.12
CA VAL A 16 9.24 -0.63 7.75
C VAL A 16 8.86 -0.43 6.28
N LEU A 17 9.40 -1.24 5.37
CA LEU A 17 9.07 -1.14 3.95
C LEU A 17 7.60 -1.46 3.68
N GLY A 18 7.05 -2.47 4.34
CA GLY A 18 5.62 -2.79 4.28
C GLY A 18 4.73 -1.66 4.78
N SER A 19 5.11 -1.00 5.89
CA SER A 19 4.38 0.15 6.42
C SER A 19 4.41 1.35 5.46
N VAL A 20 5.57 1.64 4.86
CA VAL A 20 5.70 2.70 3.84
C VAL A 20 4.84 2.38 2.62
N LEU A 21 4.89 1.14 2.14
CA LEU A 21 4.09 0.67 1.01
C LEU A 21 2.59 0.83 1.28
N ALA A 22 2.10 0.34 2.43
CA ALA A 22 0.70 0.43 2.81
C ALA A 22 0.23 1.89 2.93
N THR A 23 1.03 2.73 3.60
CA THR A 23 0.70 4.15 3.78
C THR A 23 0.70 4.92 2.45
N ALA A 24 1.64 4.61 1.55
CA ALA A 24 1.70 5.22 0.24
C ALA A 24 0.54 4.76 -0.65
N TYR A 25 0.21 3.47 -0.65
CA TYR A 25 -0.94 2.93 -1.37
C TYR A 25 -2.24 3.60 -0.92
N GLN A 26 -2.51 3.60 0.40
CA GLN A 26 -3.71 4.19 0.98
C GLN A 26 -3.85 5.67 0.58
N ARG A 27 -2.74 6.42 0.59
CA ARG A 27 -2.71 7.83 0.16
C ARG A 27 -3.08 7.99 -1.31
N GLU A 28 -2.47 7.23 -2.20
CA GLU A 28 -2.70 7.36 -3.65
C GLU A 28 -4.13 6.93 -4.03
N ILE A 29 -4.64 5.83 -3.47
CA ILE A 29 -5.98 5.33 -3.81
C ILE A 29 -7.11 6.16 -3.16
N SER A 30 -6.85 6.82 -2.03
CA SER A 30 -7.87 7.61 -1.31
C SER A 30 -8.53 8.68 -2.19
N ALA A 31 -7.78 9.28 -3.12
CA ALA A 31 -8.30 10.30 -4.03
C ALA A 31 -9.35 9.71 -5.00
N PHE A 32 -9.11 8.50 -5.51
CA PHE A 32 -10.08 7.80 -6.35
C PHE A 32 -11.33 7.42 -5.55
N LEU A 33 -11.14 6.85 -4.36
CA LEU A 33 -12.25 6.40 -3.50
C LEU A 33 -13.13 7.57 -3.04
N ALA A 34 -12.54 8.72 -2.72
CA ALA A 34 -13.27 9.94 -2.35
C ALA A 34 -14.06 10.54 -3.53
N GLY A 35 -13.67 10.24 -4.78
CA GLY A 35 -14.35 10.67 -5.99
C GLY A 35 -15.54 9.80 -6.39
N LEU A 36 -15.74 8.65 -5.75
CA LEU A 36 -16.87 7.79 -6.04
C LEU A 36 -18.17 8.45 -5.54
N PRO A 37 -19.29 8.36 -6.29
CA PRO A 37 -20.56 8.97 -5.93
C PRO A 37 -21.30 8.19 -4.82
N LEU A 38 -20.58 7.75 -3.79
CA LEU A 38 -21.08 6.97 -2.66
C LEU A 38 -21.64 7.88 -1.55
N ALA A 39 -21.26 9.16 -1.55
CA ALA A 39 -21.65 10.14 -0.53
C ALA A 39 -23.17 10.45 -0.46
N ASN A 40 -23.96 9.97 -1.42
CA ASN A 40 -25.42 10.15 -1.46
C ASN A 40 -26.20 8.87 -1.15
N LEU A 41 -25.53 7.79 -0.71
CA LEU A 41 -26.19 6.54 -0.37
C LEU A 41 -26.72 6.63 1.07
N ASP A 42 -28.04 6.55 1.21
CA ASP A 42 -28.71 6.43 2.51
C ASP A 42 -29.15 4.99 2.80
N GLY A 43 -29.27 4.63 4.08
CA GLY A 43 -29.80 3.35 4.53
C GLY A 43 -28.77 2.20 4.53
N PRO A 44 -29.22 0.92 4.45
CA PRO A 44 -28.34 -0.25 4.63
C PRO A 44 -27.25 -0.39 3.55
N MET A 45 -27.42 0.28 2.40
CA MET A 45 -26.42 0.31 1.33
C MET A 45 -25.23 1.22 1.68
N ALA A 46 -25.41 2.21 2.57
CA ALA A 46 -24.35 3.11 3.01
C ALA A 46 -23.26 2.36 3.79
N ALA A 47 -23.66 1.52 4.75
CA ALA A 47 -22.71 0.74 5.55
C ALA A 47 -21.91 -0.27 4.70
N GLN A 48 -22.53 -0.84 3.67
CA GLN A 48 -21.84 -1.72 2.72
C GLN A 48 -20.86 -0.94 1.85
N ALA A 49 -21.24 0.25 1.38
CA ALA A 49 -20.36 1.15 0.65
C ALA A 49 -19.14 1.55 1.49
N ASP A 50 -19.33 1.92 2.75
CA ASP A 50 -18.24 2.28 3.66
C ASP A 50 -17.26 1.12 3.86
N THR A 51 -17.79 -0.09 4.04
CA THR A 51 -16.98 -1.31 4.20
C THR A 51 -16.19 -1.62 2.92
N ALA A 52 -16.80 -1.44 1.75
CA ALA A 52 -16.15 -1.63 0.46
C ALA A 52 -15.05 -0.58 0.23
N VAL A 53 -15.30 0.68 0.58
CA VAL A 53 -14.29 1.75 0.49
C VAL A 53 -13.12 1.47 1.42
N ALA A 54 -13.39 1.06 2.66
CA ALA A 54 -12.34 0.69 3.62
C ALA A 54 -11.50 -0.48 3.08
N ALA A 55 -12.14 -1.56 2.62
CA ALA A 55 -11.45 -2.73 2.09
C ALA A 55 -10.60 -2.38 0.85
N ALA A 56 -11.11 -1.57 -0.06
CA ALA A 56 -10.36 -1.11 -1.24
C ALA A 56 -9.18 -0.20 -0.86
N GLY A 57 -9.36 0.66 0.14
CA GLY A 57 -8.33 1.56 0.64
C GLY A 57 -7.19 0.86 1.39
N ASP A 58 -7.47 -0.27 2.04
CA ASP A 58 -6.48 -0.99 2.84
C ASP A 58 -5.50 -1.82 2.00
N SER A 59 -5.93 -2.34 0.84
CA SER A 59 -5.06 -3.14 -0.02
C SER A 59 -5.55 -3.31 -1.46
N VAL A 60 -4.62 -3.61 -2.37
CA VAL A 60 -4.92 -3.97 -3.77
C VAL A 60 -5.85 -5.19 -3.84
N GLY A 61 -5.65 -6.17 -2.97
CA GLY A 61 -6.50 -7.36 -2.90
C GLY A 61 -7.93 -7.04 -2.49
N GLY A 62 -8.10 -6.17 -1.49
CA GLY A 62 -9.43 -5.68 -1.11
C GLY A 62 -10.10 -4.90 -2.23
N ALA A 63 -9.34 -4.06 -2.96
CA ALA A 63 -9.88 -3.33 -4.10
C ALA A 63 -10.31 -4.25 -5.25
N ALA A 64 -9.58 -5.34 -5.49
CA ALA A 64 -9.95 -6.34 -6.49
C ALA A 64 -11.26 -7.08 -6.12
N VAL A 65 -11.43 -7.45 -4.84
CA VAL A 65 -12.68 -8.06 -4.36
C VAL A 65 -13.85 -7.08 -4.51
N VAL A 66 -13.66 -5.81 -4.16
CA VAL A 66 -14.68 -4.77 -4.31
C VAL A 66 -15.02 -4.52 -5.78
N ALA A 67 -14.03 -4.51 -6.67
CA ALA A 67 -14.23 -4.40 -8.11
C ALA A 67 -15.05 -5.58 -8.66
N GLU A 68 -14.80 -6.80 -8.18
CA GLU A 68 -15.58 -7.98 -8.56
C GLU A 68 -17.06 -7.85 -8.15
N GLU A 69 -17.32 -7.35 -6.94
CA GLU A 69 -18.69 -7.09 -6.46
C GLU A 69 -19.37 -5.96 -7.25
N LEU A 70 -18.64 -4.89 -7.59
CA LEU A 70 -19.13 -3.82 -8.46
C LEU A 70 -19.53 -4.36 -9.85
N ALA A 71 -18.73 -5.27 -10.42
CA ALA A 71 -18.99 -5.87 -11.73
C ALA A 71 -20.27 -6.73 -11.76
N LYS A 72 -20.68 -7.31 -10.63
CA LYS A 72 -21.93 -8.09 -10.51
C LYS A 72 -23.18 -7.21 -10.55
N ASN A 73 -23.05 -5.91 -10.27
CA ASN A 73 -24.17 -4.97 -10.27
C ASN A 73 -24.19 -4.14 -11.56
N PRO A 74 -25.23 -4.24 -12.42
CA PRO A 74 -25.32 -3.50 -13.68
C PRO A 74 -25.21 -1.97 -13.52
N PHE A 75 -25.60 -1.43 -12.37
CA PHE A 75 -25.56 0.00 -12.09
C PHE A 75 -24.19 0.49 -11.62
N ALA A 76 -23.32 -0.41 -11.17
CA ALA A 76 -22.01 -0.09 -10.59
C ALA A 76 -20.83 -0.72 -11.36
N ALA A 77 -21.11 -1.59 -12.33
CA ALA A 77 -20.10 -2.28 -13.14
C ALA A 77 -19.15 -1.34 -13.88
N SER A 78 -19.59 -0.12 -14.19
CA SER A 78 -18.75 0.91 -14.81
C SER A 78 -17.60 1.38 -13.93
N TYR A 79 -17.65 1.15 -12.62
CA TYR A 79 -16.59 1.52 -11.66
C TYR A 79 -15.61 0.37 -11.36
N ALA A 80 -15.92 -0.86 -11.75
CA ALA A 80 -15.07 -2.02 -11.46
C ALA A 80 -13.68 -1.90 -12.11
N GLN A 81 -13.65 -1.66 -13.43
CA GLN A 81 -12.38 -1.53 -14.15
C GLN A 81 -11.58 -0.29 -13.73
N PRO A 82 -12.18 0.91 -13.59
CA PRO A 82 -11.48 2.07 -13.07
C PRO A 82 -10.89 1.87 -11.66
N LEU A 83 -11.59 1.11 -10.79
CA LEU A 83 -11.06 0.80 -9.46
C LEU A 83 -9.82 -0.09 -9.55
N LEU A 84 -9.82 -1.12 -10.41
CA LEU A 84 -8.64 -1.96 -10.64
C LEU A 84 -7.46 -1.16 -11.18
N ASP A 85 -7.71 -0.30 -12.18
CA ASP A 85 -6.68 0.53 -12.79
C ASP A 85 -6.09 1.53 -11.78
N ALA A 86 -6.94 2.19 -11.00
CA ALA A 86 -6.52 3.09 -9.93
C ALA A 86 -5.72 2.36 -8.85
N SER A 87 -6.12 1.15 -8.49
CA SER A 87 -5.40 0.32 -7.51
C SER A 87 -4.02 -0.09 -8.01
N ALA A 88 -3.92 -0.44 -9.30
CA ALA A 88 -2.65 -0.79 -9.92
C ALA A 88 -1.68 0.41 -9.99
N ASP A 89 -2.18 1.60 -10.37
CA ASP A 89 -1.36 2.82 -10.39
C ASP A 89 -0.90 3.21 -8.96
N ALA A 90 -1.83 3.21 -8.00
CA ALA A 90 -1.53 3.48 -6.59
C ALA A 90 -0.46 2.53 -6.04
N PHE A 91 -0.55 1.24 -6.35
CA PHE A 91 0.43 0.24 -5.93
C PHE A 91 1.80 0.45 -6.58
N SER A 92 1.85 0.76 -7.87
CA SER A 92 3.10 1.07 -8.58
C SER A 92 3.84 2.27 -7.97
N ARG A 93 3.09 3.34 -7.65
CA ARG A 93 3.63 4.52 -6.95
C ARG A 93 4.09 4.20 -5.54
N ALA A 94 3.32 3.38 -4.82
CA ALA A 94 3.69 2.93 -3.49
C ALA A 94 4.99 2.13 -3.49
N ILE A 95 5.18 1.21 -4.44
CA ILE A 95 6.45 0.47 -4.63
C ILE A 95 7.60 1.44 -4.87
N THR A 96 7.39 2.45 -5.71
CA THR A 96 8.43 3.46 -6.01
C THR A 96 8.85 4.19 -4.73
N SER A 97 7.89 4.62 -3.91
CA SER A 97 8.17 5.27 -2.62
C SER A 97 8.88 4.33 -1.63
N ALA A 98 8.40 3.09 -1.49
CA ALA A 98 9.03 2.11 -0.61
C ALA A 98 10.46 1.78 -1.04
N SER A 99 10.70 1.66 -2.35
CA SER A 99 12.02 1.41 -2.93
C SER A 99 12.99 2.56 -2.65
N LEU A 100 12.52 3.81 -2.75
CA LEU A 100 13.33 4.98 -2.40
C LEU A 100 13.74 4.95 -0.92
N VAL A 101 12.79 4.70 -0.01
CA VAL A 101 13.08 4.58 1.43
C VAL A 101 14.07 3.45 1.70
N GLY A 102 13.87 2.29 1.08
CA GLY A 102 14.79 1.15 1.20
C GLY A 102 16.20 1.47 0.69
N GLY A 103 16.30 2.17 -0.45
CA GLY A 103 17.57 2.62 -1.01
C GLY A 103 18.31 3.60 -0.09
N VAL A 104 17.60 4.57 0.48
CA VAL A 104 18.16 5.52 1.46
C VAL A 104 18.62 4.78 2.72
N ALA A 105 17.82 3.87 3.26
CA ALA A 105 18.19 3.08 4.43
C ALA A 105 19.45 2.23 4.19
N LEU A 106 19.56 1.59 3.02
CA LEU A 106 20.75 0.86 2.61
C LEU A 106 21.98 1.75 2.50
N ALA A 107 21.85 2.92 1.86
CA ALA A 107 22.96 3.87 1.72
C ALA A 107 23.46 4.35 3.09
N VAL A 108 22.56 4.70 4.00
CA VAL A 108 22.90 5.08 5.38
C VAL A 108 23.60 3.93 6.10
N GLY A 109 23.06 2.71 6.01
CA GLY A 109 23.66 1.52 6.59
C GLY A 109 25.08 1.28 6.08
N ALA A 110 25.30 1.40 4.77
CA ALA A 110 26.62 1.27 4.17
C ALA A 110 27.60 2.34 4.69
N VAL A 111 27.19 3.61 4.76
CA VAL A 111 28.03 4.69 5.30
C VAL A 111 28.41 4.42 6.75
N VAL A 112 27.46 4.04 7.60
CA VAL A 112 27.71 3.71 9.01
C VAL A 112 28.71 2.56 9.13
N VAL A 113 28.51 1.49 8.34
CA VAL A 113 29.42 0.34 8.29
C VAL A 113 30.82 0.78 7.88
N THR A 114 30.96 1.61 6.84
CA THR A 114 32.28 2.10 6.40
C THR A 114 32.97 3.00 7.42
N ALA A 115 32.21 3.78 8.20
CA ALA A 115 32.77 4.66 9.23
C ALA A 115 33.21 3.90 10.49
N VAL A 116 32.53 2.78 10.82
CA VAL A 116 32.77 2.00 12.03
C VAL A 116 33.78 0.86 11.80
N LEU A 117 33.84 0.27 10.60
CA LEU A 117 34.78 -0.81 10.34
C LEU A 117 36.22 -0.28 10.35
N PRO A 118 37.11 -0.87 11.18
CA PRO A 118 38.53 -0.52 11.14
C PRO A 118 39.11 -0.90 9.77
N PRO A 119 40.04 -0.09 9.22
CA PRO A 119 40.70 -0.41 7.97
C PRO A 119 41.41 -1.74 8.12
N ARG A 120 41.07 -2.70 7.24
CA ARG A 120 41.72 -4.01 7.17
C ARG A 120 43.22 -3.78 6.90
N ARG A 121 44.07 -4.11 7.87
CA ARG A 121 45.51 -4.29 7.68
C ARG A 121 45.80 -5.71 7.24
#